data_AF-A0A961CVL6-F1
#
_entry.id   AF-A0A961CVL6-F1
#
_cell.length_a   1.000
_cell.length_b   1.000
_cell.length_c   1.000
_cell.angle_alpha   90.00
_cell.angle_beta   90.00
_cell.angle_gamma   90.00
#
_symmetry.space_group_name_H-M   'P 1'
#
loop_
_entity.id
_entity.type
_entity.pdbx_description
1 polymer ?
#
loop_
_entity_poly.entity_id
_entity_poly.type
_entity_poly.pdbx_seq_one_letter_code
_entity_poly.pdbx_strand_id
1 'polypeptide(L)' 'LITDCSYWFECRVTDTVARGDHTVYVAEVVDAGVRDENVTPLLLRSTGMNYGG' A
#
# COMPACT_ATOMS: atom_id res chain seq x y z
N LEU A 1 -4.35 -2.56 -12.37
CA LEU A 1 -4.56 -3.23 -11.07
C LEU A 1 -3.95 -4.63 -11.13
N ILE A 2 -3.23 -5.08 -10.10
CA ILE A 2 -2.78 -6.48 -10.00
C ILE A 2 -4.02 -7.32 -9.68
N THR A 3 -4.42 -8.21 -10.60
CA THR A 3 -5.71 -8.92 -10.52
C THR A 3 -5.74 -9.97 -9.44
N ASP A 4 -4.58 -10.54 -9.10
CA ASP A 4 -4.45 -11.62 -8.10
C ASP A 4 -4.42 -11.09 -6.66
N CYS A 5 -4.32 -9.77 -6.46
CA CYS A 5 -4.44 -9.17 -5.13
C CYS A 5 -5.90 -9.03 -4.72
N SER A 6 -6.21 -9.42 -3.47
CA SER A 6 -7.57 -9.36 -2.92
C SER A 6 -8.12 -7.95 -2.71
N TYR A 7 -7.23 -6.97 -2.51
CA TYR A 7 -7.59 -5.58 -2.24
C TYR A 7 -6.85 -4.66 -3.19
N TRP A 8 -7.50 -3.58 -3.61
CA TRP A 8 -6.89 -2.51 -4.37
C TRP A 8 -7.53 -1.17 -4.03
N PHE A 9 -6.77 -0.10 -4.25
CA PHE A 9 -7.28 1.26 -4.21
C PHE A 9 -6.54 2.12 -5.25
N GLU A 10 -7.23 3.13 -5.77
CA GLU A 10 -6.65 4.22 -6.54
C GLU A 10 -6.63 5.47 -5.67
N CYS A 11 -5.62 6.31 -5.86
CA CYS A 11 -5.48 7.53 -5.07
C CYS A 11 -4.93 8.68 -5.91
N ARG A 12 -5.24 9.90 -5.45
CA ARG A 12 -4.67 11.16 -5.96
C ARG A 12 -3.72 11.72 -4.90
N VAL A 13 -2.46 11.93 -5.26
CA VAL A 13 -1.48 12.57 -4.35
C VAL A 13 -1.96 13.99 -4.02
N THR A 14 -2.08 14.30 -2.74
CA THR A 14 -2.42 15.62 -2.22
C THR A 14 -1.19 16.37 -1.72
N ASP A 15 -0.22 15.65 -1.15
CA ASP A 15 0.99 16.24 -0.58
C ASP A 15 2.23 15.39 -0.85
N THR A 16 3.36 16.07 -1.00
CA THR A 16 4.69 15.48 -1.18
C THR A 16 5.62 16.06 -0.12
N VAL A 17 6.01 15.24 0.86
CA VAL A 17 6.78 15.67 2.02
C VAL A 17 8.19 15.09 1.95
N ALA A 18 9.16 15.93 1.58
CA ALA A 18 10.57 15.56 1.54
C ALA A 18 11.22 15.65 2.94
N ARG A 19 11.61 14.49 3.49
CA ARG A 19 12.26 14.36 4.80
C ARG A 19 13.24 13.18 4.81
N GLY A 20 14.53 13.48 4.75
CA GLY A 20 15.58 12.44 4.72
C GLY A 20 15.79 11.88 3.31
N ASP A 21 16.10 10.59 3.23
CA ASP A 21 16.36 9.86 1.98
C ASP A 21 15.09 9.32 1.30
N HIS A 22 13.94 9.41 1.96
CA HIS A 22 12.63 9.03 1.43
C HIS A 22 11.67 10.23 1.35
N THR A 23 10.69 10.14 0.45
CA THR A 23 9.59 11.08 0.33
C THR A 23 8.32 10.45 0.87
N VAL A 24 7.64 11.13 1.80
CA VAL A 24 6.32 10.70 2.27
C VAL A 24 5.27 11.35 1.38
N TYR A 25 4.47 10.52 0.71
CA TYR A 25 3.31 10.97 -0.07
C TYR A 25 2.04 10.82 0.76
N VAL A 26 1.23 11.88 0.78
CA VAL A 26 -0.14 11.83 1.28
C VAL A 26 -1.05 11.83 0.06
N ALA A 27 -2.04 10.94 0.05
CA ALA A 27 -2.95 10.79 -1.08
C ALA A 27 -4.38 10.52 -0.61
N GLU A 28 -5.34 11.08 -1.34
CA GLU A 28 -6.76 10.84 -1.19
C GLU A 28 -7.14 9.56 -1.94
N VAL A 29 -7.83 8.63 -1.27
CA VAL A 29 -8.41 7.45 -1.94
C VAL A 29 -9.58 7.92 -2.80
N VAL A 30 -9.53 7.66 -4.11
CA VAL A 30 -10.56 8.09 -5.08
C VAL A 30 -11.38 6.92 -5.62
N ASP A 31 -10.88 5.70 -5.52
CA ASP A 31 -11.62 4.46 -5.79
C ASP A 31 -10.98 3.30 -5.02
N ALA A 32 -11.76 2.25 -4.74
CA ALA A 32 -11.27 1.05 -4.09
C ALA A 32 -12.17 -0.15 -4.36
N GLY A 33 -11.61 -1.35 -4.21
CA GLY A 33 -12.39 -2.56 -4.34
C GLY A 33 -11.79 -3.75 -3.60
N VAL A 34 -12.69 -4.70 -3.32
CA VAL A 34 -12.40 -5.98 -2.67
C VAL A 34 -12.79 -7.09 -3.63
N ARG A 35 -11.85 -8.01 -3.90
CA ARG A 35 -12.08 -9.21 -4.71
C ARG A 35 -12.39 -10.43 -3.85
N ASP A 36 -11.69 -10.56 -2.72
CA ASP A 36 -11.93 -11.62 -1.73
C ASP A 36 -11.59 -11.11 -0.33
N GLU A 37 -12.60 -10.92 0.51
CA GLU A 37 -12.44 -10.43 1.88
C GLU A 37 -11.93 -11.49 2.87
N ASN A 38 -11.89 -12.76 2.47
CA ASN A 38 -11.47 -13.87 3.33
C ASN A 38 -9.95 -14.09 3.32
N VAL A 39 -9.23 -13.42 2.41
CA VAL A 39 -7.78 -13.56 2.31
C VAL A 39 -7.10 -12.78 3.43
N THR A 40 -6.34 -13.49 4.25
CA THR A 40 -5.44 -12.88 5.23
C THR A 40 -4.32 -12.11 4.52
N PRO A 41 -4.13 -10.80 4.78
CA PRO A 41 -3.05 -10.02 4.16
C PRO A 41 -1.65 -10.55 4.51
N LEU A 42 -0.73 -10.48 3.56
CA LEU A 42 0.66 -10.89 3.76
C LEU A 42 1.36 -9.95 4.75
N LEU A 43 1.89 -10.52 5.82
CA LEU A 43 2.71 -9.79 6.78
C LEU A 43 4.19 -9.84 6.34
N LEU A 44 4.84 -8.69 6.13
CA LEU A 44 6.25 -8.66 5.71
C LEU A 44 7.15 -9.51 6.63
N ARG A 45 6.95 -9.43 7.94
CA ARG A 45 7.71 -10.22 8.92
C ARG A 45 7.61 -11.73 8.74
N SER A 46 6.52 -12.27 8.18
CA SER A 46 6.36 -13.72 7.99
C SER A 46 7.15 -14.26 6.79
N THR A 47 7.69 -13.38 5.94
CA THR A 47 8.54 -13.79 4.80
C THR A 47 10.02 -13.91 5.18
N GLY A 48 10.39 -13.54 6.42
CA GLY A 48 11.79 -13.45 6.85
C GLY A 48 12.52 -12.21 6.32
N MET A 49 11.83 -11.34 5.57
CA MET A 49 12.40 -10.10 5.05
C MET A 49 12.32 -8.96 6.07
N ASN A 50 13.20 -7.97 5.89
CA ASN A 50 13.20 -6.70 6.60
C ASN A 50 13.46 -5.57 5.59
N TYR A 51 12.79 -4.44 5.80
CA TYR A 51 13.09 -3.20 5.09
C TYR A 51 12.99 -2.02 6.06
N GLY A 52 14.10 -1.72 6.73
CA GLY A 52 14.23 -0.61 7.66
C GLY A 52 15.04 -0.99 8.90
N GLY A 53 15.73 -0.01 9.49
CA GLY A 53 16.62 -0.17 10.64
C GLY A 53 17.52 1.04 10.81
#